data_AF-A0A975A0J2-F1
#
_entry.id   AF-A0A975A0J2-F1
#
_cell.length_a   1.000
_cell.length_b   1.000
_cell.length_c   1.000
_cell.angle_alpha   90.00
_cell.angle_beta   90.00
_cell.angle_gamma   90.00
#
_symmetry.space_group_name_H-M   'P 1'
#
loop_
_entity.id
_entity.type
_entity.pdbx_description
1 polymer ?
#
loop_
_entity_poly.entity_id
_entity_poly.type
_entity_poly.pdbx_seq_one_letter_code
_entity_poly.pdbx_strand_id
1 'polypeptide(L)'
;MRKFIILLALYFSINISSAQPVSFELNNSDALLLDSVKLSKLTTTLWKVKKIEFVNREMIDSYEPFGILQYENNGNLQYNYGYGSWELIEKKYLKHQLDDKNVESRLNFGGIYAVIEIIDSTLTLSKVLTSTSDMKRTISLTKYSANRKFGSQNRPYLGRIENKTMDSIRSLSKEELFISGFRVNKDFIIVETPDSVYWINRKSN
;
A
#
# COMPACT_ATOMS: atom_id res chain seq x y z
N MET A 1 39.98 -27.81 -44.08
CA MET A 1 39.36 -28.20 -42.79
C MET A 1 39.54 -27.17 -41.66
N ARG A 2 40.73 -26.60 -41.42
CA ARG A 2 40.93 -25.60 -40.33
C ARG A 2 40.02 -24.36 -40.37
N LYS A 3 39.63 -23.89 -41.57
CA LYS A 3 38.75 -22.71 -41.72
C LYS A 3 37.29 -22.96 -41.29
N PHE A 4 36.83 -24.21 -41.30
CA PHE A 4 35.45 -24.57 -40.91
C PHE A 4 35.27 -24.63 -39.39
N ILE A 5 36.33 -24.99 -38.65
CA ILE A 5 36.32 -25.09 -37.19
C ILE A 5 36.20 -23.70 -36.54
N ILE A 6 36.82 -22.68 -37.14
CA ILE A 6 36.80 -21.30 -36.63
C ILE A 6 35.39 -20.69 -36.77
N LEU A 7 34.70 -20.97 -37.87
CA LEU A 7 33.32 -20.51 -38.09
C LEU A 7 32.32 -21.16 -37.13
N LEU A 8 32.50 -22.44 -36.79
CA LEU A 8 31.66 -23.13 -35.82
C LEU A 8 31.85 -22.59 -34.39
N ALA A 9 33.09 -22.25 -34.02
CA ALA A 9 33.40 -21.64 -32.73
C ALA A 9 32.85 -20.21 -32.60
N LEU A 10 32.86 -19.42 -33.69
CA LEU A 10 32.21 -18.12 -33.73
C LEU A 10 30.68 -18.23 -33.63
N TYR A 11 30.06 -19.26 -34.23
CA TYR A 11 28.61 -19.47 -34.14
C TYR A 11 28.15 -19.84 -32.72
N PHE A 12 28.98 -20.57 -31.96
CA PHE A 12 28.70 -20.89 -30.56
C PHE A 12 28.91 -19.71 -29.61
N SER A 13 29.79 -18.76 -29.94
CA SER A 13 30.03 -17.58 -29.09
C SER A 13 29.00 -16.46 -29.30
N ILE A 14 28.16 -16.53 -30.33
CA ILE A 14 27.05 -15.57 -30.56
C ILE A 14 25.78 -16.00 -29.81
N ASN A 15 25.66 -17.26 -29.38
CA ASN A 15 24.48 -17.77 -28.66
C ASN A 15 24.59 -17.73 -27.13
N ILE A 16 25.66 -17.16 -26.58
CA ILE A 16 25.66 -16.72 -25.18
C ILE A 16 25.02 -15.32 -25.16
N SER A 17 23.77 -15.23 -25.65
CA SER A 17 22.90 -14.15 -25.20
C SER A 17 22.73 -14.37 -23.70
N SER A 18 23.49 -13.59 -22.94
CA SER A 18 23.22 -13.35 -21.53
C SER A 18 21.71 -13.20 -21.37
N ALA A 19 21.09 -14.19 -20.70
CA ALA A 19 19.76 -14.02 -20.17
C ALA A 19 19.79 -12.71 -19.39
N GLN A 20 19.13 -11.67 -19.93
CA GLN A 20 18.99 -10.41 -19.24
C GLN A 20 18.41 -10.72 -17.85
N PRO A 21 18.90 -10.05 -16.81
CA PRO A 21 18.64 -10.45 -15.44
C PRO A 21 17.13 -10.50 -15.20
N VAL A 22 16.69 -11.57 -14.53
CA VAL A 22 15.51 -11.57 -13.67
C VAL A 22 15.42 -10.18 -13.06
N SER A 23 14.37 -9.43 -13.39
CA SER A 23 14.16 -8.01 -13.11
C SER A 23 15.06 -7.52 -11.98
N PHE A 24 16.11 -6.74 -12.27
CA PHE A 24 17.10 -6.32 -11.25
C PHE A 24 16.45 -5.67 -10.01
N GLU A 25 15.26 -5.11 -10.22
CA GLU A 25 14.34 -4.54 -9.25
C GLU A 25 13.98 -5.58 -8.15
N LEU A 26 13.78 -6.85 -8.51
CA LEU A 26 13.41 -7.95 -7.63
C LEU A 26 14.62 -8.67 -6.99
N ASN A 27 15.72 -7.96 -6.76
CA ASN A 27 16.88 -8.50 -6.05
C ASN A 27 17.20 -7.73 -4.76
N ASN A 28 16.18 -7.53 -3.93
CA ASN A 28 16.36 -6.94 -2.61
C ASN A 28 16.81 -8.03 -1.62
N SER A 29 18.04 -7.96 -1.13
CA SER A 29 18.62 -8.91 -0.17
C SER A 29 17.87 -8.98 1.15
N ASP A 30 17.18 -7.90 1.51
CA ASP A 30 16.46 -7.75 2.77
C ASP A 30 15.01 -8.27 2.65
N ALA A 31 14.59 -8.72 1.46
CA ALA A 31 13.25 -9.24 1.23
C ALA A 31 13.04 -10.60 1.89
N LEU A 32 12.10 -10.63 2.83
CA LEU A 32 11.70 -11.80 3.60
C LEU A 32 10.83 -12.75 2.77
N LEU A 33 11.09 -14.05 2.87
CA LEU A 33 10.21 -15.07 2.30
C LEU A 33 8.93 -15.21 3.14
N LEU A 34 7.79 -15.06 2.48
CA LEU A 34 6.45 -15.14 3.05
C LEU A 34 5.91 -16.57 2.95
N ASP A 35 6.14 -17.34 4.01
CA ASP A 35 5.46 -18.61 4.24
C ASP A 35 3.97 -18.40 4.60
N SER A 36 3.23 -19.50 4.75
CA SER A 36 1.81 -19.47 5.08
C SER A 36 1.50 -18.76 6.39
N VAL A 37 2.38 -18.84 7.39
CA VAL A 37 2.19 -18.18 8.69
C VAL A 37 2.31 -16.67 8.53
N LYS A 38 3.32 -16.20 7.80
CA LYS A 38 3.51 -14.76 7.53
C LYS A 38 2.41 -14.21 6.63
N LEU A 39 1.98 -14.94 5.60
CA LEU A 39 0.85 -14.56 4.75
C LEU A 39 -0.45 -14.46 5.55
N SER A 40 -0.69 -15.41 6.47
CA SER A 40 -1.83 -15.32 7.38
C SER A 40 -1.74 -14.06 8.23
N LYS A 41 -0.59 -13.76 8.84
CA LYS A 41 -0.42 -12.52 9.63
C LYS A 41 -0.68 -11.27 8.81
N LEU A 42 -0.18 -11.23 7.57
CA LEU A 42 -0.36 -10.10 6.66
C LEU A 42 -1.85 -9.81 6.40
N THR A 43 -2.63 -10.87 6.18
CA THR A 43 -4.03 -10.80 5.69
C THR A 43 -5.09 -10.85 6.79
N THR A 44 -4.76 -11.29 8.00
CA THR A 44 -5.68 -11.26 9.15
C THR A 44 -5.48 -10.05 10.05
N THR A 45 -4.47 -9.22 9.76
CA THR A 45 -4.09 -8.08 10.59
C THR A 45 -4.39 -6.79 9.86
N LEU A 46 -4.96 -5.84 10.60
CA LEU A 46 -5.06 -4.46 10.15
C LEU A 46 -3.81 -3.70 10.59
N TRP A 47 -3.21 -2.93 9.69
CA TRP A 47 -1.92 -2.29 9.93
C TRP A 47 -2.07 -0.77 9.94
N LYS A 48 -1.71 -0.11 11.04
CA LYS A 48 -1.64 1.34 11.14
C LYS A 48 -0.27 1.81 10.70
N VAL A 49 -0.21 2.77 9.79
CA VAL A 49 1.05 3.39 9.39
C VAL A 49 1.58 4.19 10.57
N LYS A 50 2.80 3.86 10.98
CA LYS A 50 3.53 4.55 12.04
C LYS A 50 4.44 5.62 11.44
N LYS A 51 5.18 5.27 10.40
CA LYS A 51 6.19 6.13 9.79
C LYS A 51 6.34 5.81 8.31
N ILE A 52 6.54 6.84 7.49
CA ILE A 52 7.04 6.69 6.13
C ILE A 52 8.37 7.44 6.02
N GLU A 53 9.37 6.76 5.50
CA GLU A 53 10.71 7.30 5.23
C GLU A 53 10.97 7.30 3.74
N PHE A 54 11.59 8.36 3.25
CA PHE A 54 12.01 8.52 1.87
C PHE A 54 13.50 8.78 1.85
N VAL A 55 14.20 8.09 0.96
CA VAL A 55 15.60 8.38 0.68
C VAL A 55 15.67 9.00 -0.70
N ASN A 56 16.08 10.27 -0.73
CA ASN A 56 16.45 10.96 -1.97
C ASN A 56 17.94 11.27 -1.93
N ARG A 57 18.71 10.55 -2.74
CA ARG A 57 20.17 10.57 -2.72
C ARG A 57 20.69 10.18 -1.33
N GLU A 58 21.14 11.16 -0.53
CA GLU A 58 21.70 10.99 0.81
C GLU A 58 20.81 11.58 1.91
N MET A 59 19.70 12.23 1.55
CA MET A 59 18.78 12.83 2.51
C MET A 59 17.65 11.86 2.83
N ILE A 60 17.41 11.67 4.14
CA ILE A 60 16.29 10.89 4.66
C ILE A 60 15.22 11.86 5.15
N ASP A 61 14.09 11.89 4.47
CA ASP A 61 12.89 12.58 4.93
C ASP A 61 11.94 11.58 5.59
N SER A 62 11.29 11.99 6.67
CA SER A 62 10.30 11.12 7.32
C SER A 62 9.09 11.89 7.83
N TYR A 63 7.93 11.25 7.76
CA TYR A 63 6.70 11.76 8.37
C TYR A 63 5.86 10.61 8.93
N GLU A 64 4.98 10.95 9.87
CA GLU A 64 4.03 10.04 10.50
C GLU A 64 2.63 10.30 9.94
N PRO A 65 2.21 9.65 8.84
CA PRO A 65 0.86 9.83 8.35
C PRO A 65 -0.13 9.07 9.21
N PHE A 66 -1.33 9.63 9.31
CA PHE A 66 -2.46 8.83 9.72
C PHE A 66 -2.88 7.94 8.55
N GLY A 67 -2.55 6.64 8.63
CA GLY A 67 -2.91 5.71 7.59
C GLY A 67 -3.19 4.29 8.07
N ILE A 68 -4.04 3.57 7.35
CA ILE A 68 -4.40 2.17 7.63
C ILE A 68 -4.25 1.36 6.36
N LEU A 69 -3.63 0.19 6.47
CA LEU A 69 -3.42 -0.78 5.41
C LEU A 69 -4.05 -2.11 5.80
N GLN A 70 -4.87 -2.64 4.89
CA GLN A 70 -5.51 -3.94 5.02
C GLN A 70 -5.24 -4.76 3.77
N TYR A 71 -4.89 -6.04 3.98
CA TYR A 71 -4.79 -7.04 2.92
C TYR A 71 -5.88 -8.08 3.11
N GLU A 72 -6.56 -8.45 2.03
CA GLU A 72 -7.49 -9.57 2.01
C GLU A 72 -6.88 -10.76 1.26
N ASN A 73 -7.23 -11.99 1.67
CA ASN A 73 -6.75 -13.23 1.05
C ASN A 73 -7.17 -13.41 -0.41
N ASN A 74 -8.18 -12.68 -0.87
CA ASN A 74 -8.67 -12.70 -2.25
C ASN A 74 -7.85 -11.79 -3.20
N GLY A 75 -6.79 -11.15 -2.71
CA GLY A 75 -5.98 -10.22 -3.50
C GLY A 75 -6.48 -8.77 -3.46
N ASN A 76 -7.52 -8.44 -2.69
CA ASN A 76 -7.91 -7.04 -2.48
C ASN A 76 -7.05 -6.39 -1.39
N LEU A 77 -6.80 -5.09 -1.55
CA LEU A 77 -6.18 -4.27 -0.53
C LEU A 77 -6.98 -2.99 -0.30
N GLN A 78 -6.86 -2.45 0.90
CA GLN A 78 -7.27 -1.08 1.21
C GLN A 78 -6.11 -0.33 1.84
N TYR A 79 -5.81 0.86 1.32
CA TYR A 79 -4.83 1.77 1.90
C TYR A 79 -5.48 3.15 2.08
N ASN A 80 -5.70 3.53 3.34
CA ASN A 80 -6.48 4.70 3.72
C ASN A 80 -7.90 4.63 3.14
N TYR A 81 -8.28 5.62 2.33
CA TYR A 81 -9.53 5.66 1.56
C TYR A 81 -9.38 5.09 0.13
N GLY A 82 -8.20 4.59 -0.22
CA GLY A 82 -7.95 3.95 -1.52
C GLY A 82 -8.23 2.45 -1.46
N TYR A 83 -8.95 1.96 -2.47
CA TYR A 83 -9.17 0.54 -2.71
C TYR A 83 -8.33 0.08 -3.90
N GLY A 84 -7.97 -1.20 -3.91
CA GLY A 84 -7.33 -1.81 -5.05
C GLY A 84 -6.96 -3.26 -4.81
N SER A 85 -5.91 -3.71 -5.47
CA SER A 85 -5.47 -5.10 -5.48
C SER A 85 -4.00 -5.25 -5.13
N TRP A 86 -3.65 -6.38 -4.53
CA TRP A 86 -2.28 -6.83 -4.33
C TRP A 86 -2.05 -8.23 -4.93
N GLU A 87 -0.82 -8.47 -5.37
CA GLU A 87 -0.36 -9.81 -5.77
C GLU A 87 0.99 -10.14 -5.11
N LEU A 88 1.20 -11.44 -4.84
CA LEU A 88 2.45 -11.97 -4.32
C LEU A 88 3.37 -12.40 -5.47
N ILE A 89 4.54 -11.77 -5.58
CA ILE A 89 5.57 -12.07 -6.57
C ILE A 89 6.74 -12.78 -5.87
N GLU A 90 7.17 -13.91 -6.42
CA GLU A 90 8.31 -14.72 -5.94
C GLU A 90 8.28 -15.05 -4.43
N LYS A 91 7.09 -15.08 -3.83
CA LYS A 91 6.88 -15.28 -2.37
C LYS A 91 7.56 -14.25 -1.47
N LYS A 92 8.02 -13.12 -1.99
CA LYS A 92 8.79 -12.10 -1.24
C LYS A 92 8.29 -10.69 -1.45
N TYR A 93 7.67 -10.43 -2.59
CA TYR A 93 7.28 -9.09 -3.00
C TYR A 93 5.77 -8.96 -3.10
N LEU A 94 5.24 -7.84 -2.64
CA LEU A 94 3.84 -7.46 -2.76
C LEU A 94 3.75 -6.37 -3.83
N LYS A 95 3.08 -6.64 -4.93
CA LYS A 95 2.77 -5.59 -5.89
C LYS A 95 1.40 -5.02 -5.55
N HIS A 96 1.36 -3.72 -5.30
CA HIS A 96 0.15 -2.97 -4.99
C HIS A 96 -0.30 -2.16 -6.21
N GLN A 97 -1.61 -2.08 -6.38
CA GLN A 97 -2.24 -1.21 -7.35
C GLN A 97 -3.53 -0.67 -6.76
N LEU A 98 -3.71 0.66 -6.76
CA LEU A 98 -4.99 1.29 -6.43
C LEU A 98 -5.82 1.49 -7.70
N ASP A 99 -7.14 1.37 -7.57
CA ASP A 99 -8.06 1.41 -8.69
C ASP A 99 -8.22 2.83 -9.27
N ASP A 100 -8.23 3.83 -8.39
CA ASP A 100 -8.43 5.23 -8.74
C ASP A 100 -7.06 5.95 -8.93
N LYS A 101 -6.82 6.45 -10.15
CA LYS A 101 -5.57 7.14 -10.52
C LYS A 101 -5.33 8.46 -9.78
N ASN A 102 -6.39 9.19 -9.40
CA ASN A 102 -6.25 10.42 -8.63
C ASN A 102 -5.88 10.10 -7.18
N VAL A 103 -6.49 9.06 -6.61
CA VAL A 103 -6.12 8.55 -5.28
C VAL A 103 -4.69 8.02 -5.29
N GLU A 104 -4.32 7.26 -6.32
CA GLU A 104 -2.97 6.74 -6.52
C GLU A 104 -1.96 7.88 -6.62
N SER A 105 -2.19 8.87 -7.47
CA SER A 105 -1.28 10.03 -7.62
C SER A 105 -1.06 10.77 -6.29
N ARG A 106 -2.10 10.87 -5.46
CA ARG A 106 -2.04 11.54 -4.16
C ARG A 106 -1.32 10.72 -3.08
N LEU A 107 -1.54 9.41 -3.04
CA LEU A 107 -0.95 8.52 -2.02
C LEU A 107 0.43 8.00 -2.44
N ASN A 108 0.68 7.90 -3.74
CA ASN A 108 1.85 7.29 -4.38
C ASN A 108 2.15 5.91 -3.76
N PHE A 109 1.12 5.06 -3.64
CA PHE A 109 1.18 3.81 -2.88
C PHE A 109 1.36 2.59 -3.76
N GLY A 110 0.97 2.65 -5.02
CA GLY A 110 1.17 1.57 -5.99
C GLY A 110 2.64 1.30 -6.28
N GLY A 111 2.91 0.10 -6.78
CA GLY A 111 4.24 -0.38 -7.09
C GLY A 111 4.58 -1.67 -6.36
N ILE A 112 5.84 -2.10 -6.46
CA ILE A 112 6.31 -3.36 -5.87
C ILE A 112 6.98 -3.05 -4.53
N TYR A 113 6.65 -3.81 -3.51
CA TYR A 113 7.19 -3.68 -2.16
C TYR A 113 7.84 -4.99 -1.73
N ALA A 114 9.07 -4.92 -1.25
CA ALA A 114 9.67 -6.00 -0.48
C ALA A 114 9.11 -5.98 0.94
N VAL A 115 8.70 -7.14 1.45
CA VAL A 115 8.44 -7.28 2.89
C VAL A 115 9.77 -7.45 3.59
N ILE A 116 10.16 -6.46 4.39
CA ILE A 116 11.43 -6.47 5.12
C ILE A 116 11.25 -7.18 6.46
N GLU A 117 10.13 -6.91 7.13
CA GLU A 117 9.81 -7.51 8.43
C GLU A 117 8.30 -7.74 8.54
N ILE A 118 7.91 -8.88 9.09
CA ILE A 118 6.56 -9.12 9.58
C ILE A 118 6.59 -10.00 10.83
N ILE A 119 6.26 -9.39 11.96
CA ILE A 119 6.11 -10.07 13.25
C ILE A 119 4.72 -9.77 13.83
N ASP A 120 4.45 -10.15 15.08
CA ASP A 120 3.09 -10.10 15.64
C ASP A 120 2.51 -8.67 15.75
N SER A 121 3.37 -7.66 15.83
CA SER A 121 2.98 -6.28 16.07
C SER A 121 3.52 -5.28 15.04
N THR A 122 4.43 -5.67 14.15
CA THR A 122 5.03 -4.77 13.15
C THR A 122 5.07 -5.40 11.76
N LEU A 123 4.94 -4.53 10.77
CA LEU A 123 5.11 -4.80 9.36
C LEU A 123 5.99 -3.69 8.79
N THR A 124 7.05 -4.04 8.08
CA THR A 124 7.90 -3.08 7.38
C THR A 124 7.95 -3.43 5.90
N LEU A 125 7.56 -2.47 5.07
CA LEU A 125 7.54 -2.59 3.62
C LEU A 125 8.56 -1.62 3.01
N SER A 126 9.35 -2.06 2.05
CA SER A 126 10.24 -1.19 1.29
C SER A 126 9.89 -1.22 -0.19
N LYS A 127 9.54 -0.06 -0.76
CA LYS A 127 9.23 0.07 -2.19
C LYS A 127 10.50 -0.24 -2.99
N VAL A 128 10.39 -1.24 -3.84
CA VAL A 128 11.41 -1.62 -4.81
C VAL A 128 11.54 -0.48 -5.82
N LEU A 129 12.77 -0.04 -6.06
CA LEU A 129 13.06 0.98 -7.07
C LEU A 129 12.78 0.42 -8.45
N THR A 130 11.92 1.08 -9.22
CA THR A 130 11.76 0.83 -10.65
C THR A 130 12.65 1.78 -11.44
N SER A 131 13.04 1.38 -12.65
CA SER A 131 13.82 2.19 -13.63
C SER A 131 13.25 3.60 -13.93
N THR A 132 12.08 3.95 -13.41
CA THR A 132 11.38 5.23 -13.59
C THR A 132 11.73 6.31 -12.55
N SER A 133 12.78 6.13 -11.74
CA SER A 133 13.26 7.13 -10.76
C SER A 133 12.36 7.34 -9.53
N ASP A 134 11.65 6.32 -9.08
CA ASP A 134 10.92 6.37 -7.82
C ASP A 134 11.90 6.51 -6.63
N MET A 135 11.60 7.36 -5.65
CA MET A 135 12.38 7.45 -4.40
C MET A 135 12.25 6.15 -3.60
N LYS A 136 13.34 5.69 -2.96
CA LYS A 136 13.26 4.56 -2.02
C LYS A 136 12.35 4.96 -0.87
N ARG A 137 11.24 4.25 -0.72
CA ARG A 137 10.23 4.50 0.32
C ARG A 137 10.17 3.31 1.27
N THR A 138 10.30 3.55 2.57
CA THR A 138 10.05 2.54 3.61
C THR A 138 8.80 2.93 4.39
N ILE A 139 7.89 1.99 4.57
CA ILE A 139 6.66 2.16 5.34
C ILE A 139 6.75 1.23 6.54
N SER A 140 6.80 1.80 7.73
CA SER A 140 6.72 1.06 8.98
C SER A 140 5.29 1.12 9.51
N LEU A 141 4.72 -0.04 9.78
CA LEU A 141 3.36 -0.18 10.26
C LEU A 141 3.33 -0.98 11.56
N THR A 142 2.34 -0.70 12.39
CA THR A 142 2.05 -1.45 13.61
C THR A 142 0.69 -2.10 13.53
N LYS A 143 0.54 -3.24 14.20
CA LYS A 143 -0.75 -3.90 14.34
C LYS A 143 -1.76 -2.93 14.94
N TYR A 144 -2.91 -2.83 14.28
CA TYR A 144 -4.01 -2.00 14.69
C TYR A 144 -5.14 -2.88 15.24
N SER A 145 -5.36 -2.78 16.55
CA SER A 145 -6.46 -3.47 17.23
C SER A 145 -7.67 -2.54 17.29
N ALA A 146 -8.51 -2.55 16.27
CA ALA A 146 -9.83 -1.94 16.39
C ALA A 146 -10.73 -2.86 17.21
N ASN A 147 -11.28 -2.37 18.32
CA ASN A 147 -12.29 -3.09 19.10
C ASN A 147 -13.65 -3.23 18.38
N ARG A 148 -13.75 -2.88 17.09
CA ARG A 148 -14.99 -2.99 16.30
C ARG A 148 -14.69 -3.68 14.98
N LYS A 149 -15.50 -4.70 14.69
CA LYS A 149 -15.52 -5.40 13.40
C LYS A 149 -15.69 -4.37 12.28
N PHE A 150 -14.73 -4.30 11.38
CA PHE A 150 -14.90 -3.66 10.08
C PHE A 150 -16.00 -4.41 9.34
N GLY A 151 -17.22 -3.85 9.35
CA GLY A 151 -18.30 -4.33 8.51
C GLY A 151 -17.93 -4.06 7.05
N SER A 152 -18.10 -5.08 6.22
CA SER A 152 -17.75 -5.13 4.79
C SER A 152 -18.56 -4.19 3.89
N GLN A 153 -19.00 -3.03 4.38
CA GLN A 153 -19.83 -2.09 3.63
C GLN A 153 -19.48 -0.63 3.95
N ASN A 154 -18.25 -0.22 3.68
CA ASN A 154 -17.97 1.21 3.43
C ASN A 154 -18.33 1.53 1.97
N ARG A 155 -19.62 1.42 1.64
CA ARG A 155 -20.14 2.16 0.49
C ARG A 155 -20.37 3.61 0.95
N PRO A 156 -20.07 4.62 0.12
CA PRO A 156 -20.50 5.98 0.42
C PRO A 156 -22.00 5.95 0.73
N TYR A 157 -22.41 6.65 1.79
CA TYR A 157 -23.80 6.69 2.21
C TYR A 157 -24.67 7.17 1.03
N LEU A 158 -25.56 6.30 0.54
CA LEU A 158 -26.38 6.53 -0.66
C LEU A 158 -27.69 7.28 -0.36
N GLY A 159 -27.72 8.11 0.68
CA GLY A 159 -28.94 8.80 1.13
C GLY A 159 -28.69 10.24 1.57
N ARG A 160 -29.77 10.99 1.75
CA ARG A 160 -29.72 12.32 2.38
C ARG A 160 -29.33 12.15 3.85
N ILE A 161 -28.21 12.73 4.27
CA ILE A 161 -27.73 12.59 5.65
C ILE A 161 -28.68 13.36 6.60
N GLU A 162 -29.40 12.61 7.45
CA GLU A 162 -30.24 13.19 8.49
C GLU A 162 -29.41 13.85 9.60
N ASN A 163 -29.98 14.85 10.29
CA ASN A 163 -29.29 15.58 11.37
C ASN A 163 -28.77 14.64 12.46
N LYS A 164 -29.54 13.60 12.83
CA LYS A 164 -29.14 12.59 13.81
C LYS A 164 -27.88 11.82 13.38
N THR A 165 -27.73 11.56 12.08
CA THR A 165 -26.54 10.93 11.50
C THR A 165 -25.36 11.91 11.52
N MET A 166 -25.58 13.19 11.23
CA MET A 166 -24.53 14.21 11.34
C MET A 166 -24.02 14.36 12.78
N ASP A 167 -24.90 14.38 13.77
CA ASP A 167 -24.51 14.48 15.18
C ASP A 167 -23.77 13.22 15.66
N SER A 168 -24.20 12.04 15.18
CA SER A 168 -23.48 10.79 15.42
C SER A 168 -22.07 10.84 14.82
N ILE A 169 -21.92 11.32 13.58
CA ILE A 169 -20.61 11.50 12.92
C ILE A 169 -19.75 12.53 13.69
N ARG A 170 -20.32 13.66 14.14
CA ARG A 170 -19.59 14.67 14.94
C ARG A 170 -19.02 14.12 16.24
N SER A 171 -19.74 13.19 16.86
CA SER A 171 -19.34 12.58 18.14
C SER A 171 -18.15 11.63 18.03
N LEU A 172 -17.83 11.18 16.80
CA LEU A 172 -16.71 10.28 16.54
C LEU A 172 -15.37 11.01 16.71
N SER A 173 -14.39 10.32 17.30
CA SER A 173 -13.01 10.78 17.33
C SER A 173 -12.42 10.91 15.92
N LYS A 174 -11.34 11.68 15.74
CA LYS A 174 -10.63 11.77 14.44
C LYS A 174 -10.27 10.38 13.89
N GLU A 175 -9.92 9.47 14.79
CA GLU A 175 -9.53 8.10 14.47
C GLU A 175 -10.73 7.28 13.99
N GLU A 176 -11.86 7.34 14.68
CA GLU A 176 -13.11 6.68 14.26
C GLU A 176 -13.67 7.23 12.95
N LEU A 177 -13.54 8.54 12.73
CA LEU A 177 -13.93 9.18 11.48
C LEU A 177 -13.11 8.69 10.30
N PHE A 178 -11.79 8.66 10.47
CA PHE A 178 -10.87 8.17 9.46
C PHE A 178 -11.16 6.69 9.12
N ILE A 179 -11.37 5.86 10.15
CA ILE A 179 -11.69 4.43 10.00
C ILE A 179 -13.01 4.21 9.25
N SER A 180 -13.98 5.09 9.46
CA SER A 180 -15.28 5.02 8.79
C SER A 180 -15.24 5.59 7.35
N GLY A 181 -14.04 5.90 6.83
CA GLY A 181 -13.86 6.43 5.47
C GLY A 181 -14.15 7.92 5.33
N PHE A 182 -14.41 8.64 6.43
CA PHE A 182 -14.62 10.09 6.38
C PHE A 182 -13.30 10.83 6.25
N ARG A 183 -13.29 11.88 5.42
CA ARG A 183 -12.15 12.80 5.35
C ARG A 183 -12.31 13.87 6.42
N VAL A 184 -11.25 14.17 7.15
CA VAL A 184 -11.26 15.20 8.20
C VAL A 184 -10.25 16.28 7.86
N ASN A 185 -10.71 17.53 7.74
CA ASN A 185 -9.86 18.71 7.53
C ASN A 185 -10.07 19.71 8.66
N LYS A 186 -9.06 19.91 9.51
CA LYS A 186 -9.06 20.79 10.72
C LYS A 186 -10.37 20.77 11.51
N ASP A 187 -11.36 21.58 11.11
CA ASP A 187 -12.65 21.78 11.76
C ASP A 187 -13.84 21.10 11.06
N PHE A 188 -13.63 20.44 9.91
CA PHE A 188 -14.71 19.84 9.11
C PHE A 188 -14.49 18.35 8.87
N ILE A 189 -15.61 17.62 8.85
CA ILE A 189 -15.71 16.24 8.41
C ILE A 189 -16.40 16.29 7.04
N ILE A 190 -15.75 15.76 6.02
CA ILE A 190 -16.23 15.74 4.65
C ILE A 190 -16.83 14.37 4.38
N VAL A 191 -18.11 14.38 4.01
CA VAL A 191 -18.84 13.18 3.58
C VAL A 191 -19.20 13.33 2.11
N GLU A 192 -18.59 12.51 1.27
CA GLU A 192 -18.88 12.44 -0.16
C GLU A 192 -19.98 11.39 -0.39
N THR A 193 -21.08 11.81 -1.01
CA THR A 193 -22.17 10.97 -1.51
C THR A 193 -22.24 11.13 -3.04
N PRO A 194 -22.90 10.24 -3.80
CA PRO A 194 -22.96 10.36 -5.26
C PRO A 194 -23.48 11.71 -5.75
N ASP A 195 -24.44 12.29 -5.02
CA ASP A 195 -25.16 13.49 -5.45
C ASP A 195 -24.75 14.75 -4.69
N SER A 196 -23.89 14.65 -3.66
CA SER A 196 -23.61 15.77 -2.75
C SER A 196 -22.33 15.58 -1.94
N VAL A 197 -21.70 16.70 -1.57
CA VAL A 197 -20.59 16.75 -0.60
C VAL A 197 -21.04 17.51 0.64
N TYR A 198 -21.06 16.83 1.79
CA TYR A 198 -21.43 17.43 3.07
C TYR A 198 -20.19 17.85 3.84
N TRP A 199 -20.23 19.07 4.38
CA TRP A 199 -19.18 19.64 5.22
C TRP A 199 -19.74 19.78 6.64
N ILE A 200 -19.43 18.80 7.49
CA ILE A 200 -19.94 18.75 8.85
C ILE A 200 -18.94 19.45 9.75
N ASN A 201 -19.30 20.63 10.27
CA ASN A 201 -18.47 21.33 11.27
C ASN A 201 -18.37 20.46 12.53
N ARG A 202 -17.14 20.24 12.99
CA ARG A 202 -16.81 19.48 14.19
C ARG A 202 -17.04 20.29 15.46
N LYS A 203 -17.01 21.62 15.37
CA LYS A 203 -17.40 22.52 16.46
C LYS A 203 -18.88 22.83 16.34
N SER A 204 -19.68 22.23 17.22
CA SER A 204 -20.98 22.76 17.60
C SER A 204 -21.14 22.52 19.10
N ASN A 205 -20.73 23.53 19.87
CA ASN A 205 -20.75 23.66 21.33
C ASN A 205 -19.97 22.62 22.13
#